data_AF-A0A173UXJ9-F1
#
_entry.id   AF-A0A173UXJ9-F1
#
_cell.length_a   1.000
_cell.length_b   1.000
_cell.length_c   1.000
_cell.angle_alpha   90.00
_cell.angle_beta   90.00
_cell.angle_gamma   90.00
#
_symmetry.space_group_name_H-M   'P 1'
#
loop_
_entity.id
_entity.type
_entity.pdbx_description
1 polymer ?
#
loop_
_entity_poly.entity_id
_entity_poly.type
_entity_poly.pdbx_seq_one_letter_code
_entity_poly.pdbx_strand_id
1 'polypeptide(L)' 'MARRKITNSQAVCITLLWGVLCYMLLVYSETINFDVIFALVASAIIVFVPIYKSFKHRDE' A
#
# COMPACT_ATOMS: atom_id res chain seq x y z
N MET A 1 17.56 20.34 2.05
CA MET A 1 16.47 19.35 1.92
C MET A 1 16.92 18.03 2.54
N ALA A 2 16.53 17.76 3.78
CA ALA A 2 16.86 16.49 4.43
C ALA A 2 16.08 15.36 3.75
N ARG A 3 16.76 14.46 3.01
CA ARG A 3 16.22 13.16 2.62
C ARG A 3 15.94 12.38 3.92
N ARG A 4 14.77 12.59 4.53
CA ARG A 4 14.29 11.73 5.61
C ARG A 4 14.15 10.34 4.99
N LYS A 5 15.02 9.41 5.40
CA LYS A 5 14.82 7.98 5.14
C LYS A 5 13.42 7.67 5.63
N ILE A 6 12.50 7.33 4.72
CA ILE A 6 11.19 6.82 5.10
C ILE A 6 11.46 5.61 5.99
N THR A 7 11.10 5.72 7.25
CA THR A 7 11.32 4.65 8.23
C THR A 7 10.36 3.50 7.90
N ASN A 8 10.77 2.25 8.11
CA ASN A 8 9.97 1.08 7.73
C ASN A 8 8.51 1.16 8.25
N SER A 9 8.32 1.73 9.45
CA SER A 9 7.00 1.95 10.04
C SER A 9 6.11 2.89 9.23
N GLN A 10 6.65 3.94 8.60
CA GLN A 10 5.85 4.85 7.76
C GLN A 10 5.31 4.11 6.53
N ALA A 11 6.13 3.27 5.92
CA ALA A 11 5.72 2.54 4.74
C ALA A 11 4.66 1.48 5.08
N VAL A 12 4.81 0.78 6.22
CA VAL A 12 3.75 -0.11 6.75
C VAL A 12 2.46 0.65 7.05
N CYS A 13 2.57 1.85 7.63
CA CYS A 13 1.43 2.71 7.91
C CYS A 13 0.71 3.13 6.62
N ILE A 14 1.46 3.46 5.56
CA ILE A 14 0.91 3.78 4.24
C ILE A 14 0.23 2.55 3.62
N THR A 15 0.80 1.35 3.73
CA THR A 15 0.15 0.12 3.24
C THR A 15 -1.17 -0.17 3.96
N LEU A 16 -1.19 0.00 5.29
CA LEU A 16 -2.43 -0.18 6.07
C LEU A 16 -3.50 0.82 5.68
N LEU A 17 -3.14 2.11 5.57
CA LEU A 17 -4.08 3.14 5.09
C LEU A 17 -4.56 2.82 3.68
N TRP A 18 -3.67 2.40 2.79
CA TRP A 18 -3.99 2.07 1.41
C TRP A 18 -5.00 0.92 1.32
N GLY A 19 -4.84 -0.14 2.13
CA GLY A 19 -5.81 -1.24 2.20
C GLY A 19 -7.20 -0.78 2.67
N VAL A 20 -7.27 0.08 3.69
CA VAL A 20 -8.55 0.68 4.16
C VAL A 20 -9.19 1.52 3.08
N LEU A 21 -8.39 2.32 2.38
CA LEU A 21 -8.86 3.21 1.31
C LEU A 21 -9.36 2.40 0.11
N CYS A 22 -8.66 1.33 -0.26
CA CYS A 22 -9.11 0.37 -1.27
C CYS A 22 -10.42 -0.32 -0.87
N TYR A 23 -10.57 -0.70 0.40
CA TYR A 23 -11.81 -1.30 0.90
C TYR A 23 -12.99 -0.33 0.84
N MET A 24 -12.81 0.91 1.29
CA MET A 24 -13.83 1.95 1.15
C MET A 24 -14.19 2.16 -0.32
N LEU A 25 -13.20 2.32 -1.19
CA LEU A 25 -13.42 2.52 -2.61
C LEU A 25 -14.19 1.34 -3.23
N LEU A 26 -13.89 0.10 -2.84
CA LEU A 26 -14.59 -1.10 -3.32
C LEU A 26 -16.03 -1.18 -2.80
N VAL A 27 -16.28 -0.79 -1.55
CA VAL A 27 -17.62 -0.77 -0.93
C VAL A 27 -18.49 0.35 -1.51
N TYR A 28 -17.91 1.51 -1.78
CA TYR A 28 -18.64 2.68 -2.29
C TYR A 28 -18.71 2.73 -3.83
N SER A 29 -17.89 1.97 -4.55
CA SER A 29 -17.91 1.95 -6.02
C SER A 29 -19.01 1.02 -6.52
N GLU A 30 -20.15 1.62 -6.88
CA GLU A 30 -21.33 0.94 -7.45
C GLU A 30 -21.02 0.20 -8.78
N THR A 31 -19.95 0.59 -9.47
CA THR A 31 -19.43 -0.11 -10.64
C THR A 31 -17.93 -0.38 -10.49
N ILE A 32 -17.54 -1.65 -10.48
CA ILE A 32 -16.13 -2.05 -10.48
C ILE A 32 -15.61 -1.91 -11.91
N ASN A 33 -15.01 -0.76 -12.21
CA ASN A 33 -14.38 -0.50 -13.49
C ASN A 33 -13.02 -1.20 -13.57
N PHE A 34 -12.70 -1.82 -14.70
CA PHE A 34 -11.41 -2.49 -14.93
C PHE A 34 -10.21 -1.58 -14.65
N ASP A 35 -10.36 -0.28 -14.91
CA ASP A 35 -9.37 0.76 -14.63
C ASP A 35 -9.04 0.85 -13.13
N VAL A 36 -10.05 0.80 -12.28
CA VAL A 36 -9.89 0.86 -10.81
C VAL A 36 -9.12 -0.37 -10.33
N ILE A 37 -9.45 -1.57 -10.81
CA ILE A 37 -8.74 -2.80 -10.46
C ILE A 37 -7.27 -2.70 -10.88
N PHE A 38 -7.01 -2.23 -12.10
CA PHE A 38 -5.65 -2.09 -12.62
C PHE A 38 -4.82 -1.10 -11.79
N ALA A 39 -5.39 0.06 -11.46
CA ALA A 39 -4.77 1.06 -10.59
C ALA A 39 -4.49 0.51 -9.19
N LEU A 40 -5.41 -0.30 -8.65
CA LEU A 40 -5.30 -0.92 -7.34
C LEU A 40 -4.17 -1.96 -7.32
N VAL A 41 -4.07 -2.82 -8.33
CA VAL A 41 -2.97 -3.79 -8.46
C VAL A 41 -1.62 -3.08 -8.63
N ALA A 42 -1.54 -2.05 -9.47
CA ALA A 42 -0.31 -1.28 -9.66
C ALA A 42 0.13 -0.59 -8.36
N SER A 43 -0.81 0.01 -7.63
CA SER A 43 -0.55 0.61 -6.32
C SER A 43 -0.06 -0.44 -5.32
N ALA A 44 -0.68 -1.62 -5.30
CA ALA A 44 -0.30 -2.76 -4.45
C ALA A 44 1.17 -3.10 -4.56
N ILE A 45 1.67 -3.26 -5.79
CA ILE A 45 3.06 -3.66 -6.07
C ILE A 45 4.04 -2.63 -5.47
N ILE A 46 3.73 -1.34 -5.58
CA ILE A 46 4.56 -0.26 -5.02
C ILE A 46 4.58 -0.32 -3.49
N VAL A 47 3.43 -0.55 -2.84
CA VAL A 47 3.36 -0.65 -1.37
C VAL A 47 3.86 -1.98 -0.82
N PHE A 48 4.08 -2.99 -1.67
CA PHE A 48 4.55 -4.32 -1.27
C PHE A 48 6.07 -4.37 -1.04
N VAL A 49 6.85 -3.57 -1.77
CA VAL A 49 8.31 -3.44 -1.58
C VAL A 49 8.72 -3.13 -0.12
N PRO A 50 8.15 -2.12 0.55
CA PRO A 50 8.50 -1.84 1.94
C PRO A 50 7.96 -2.89 2.93
N ILE A 51 6.86 -3.56 2.62
CA ILE A 51 6.32 -4.67 3.43
C ILE A 51 7.31 -5.82 3.46
N TYR A 52 7.81 -6.25 2.30
CA TYR A 52 8.80 -7.32 2.22
C TYR A 52 10.07 -6.99 3.00
N LYS A 53 10.54 -5.75 2.90
CA LYS A 53 11.72 -5.30 3.65
C LYS A 53 11.48 -5.30 5.17
N SER A 54 10.25 -5.01 5.59
CA SER A 54 9.86 -5.02 7.01
C SER A 54 9.68 -6.44 7.54
N PHE A 55 9.13 -7.36 6.74
CA PHE A 55 8.96 -8.77 7.13
C PHE A 55 10.32 -9.43 7.35
N LYS A 56 11.26 -9.22 6.42
CA LYS A 56 12.62 -9.76 6.52
C LYS A 56 13.36 -9.30 7.79
N HIS A 57 13.09 -8.09 8.28
CA HIS A 57 13.72 -7.55 9.49
C HIS A 57 13.13 -8.11 10.80
N ARG A 58 12.02 -8.85 10.73
CA ARG A 58 11.37 -9.48 11.88
C ARG A 58 11.82 -10.93 12.10
N ASP A 59 12.43 -11.52 11.07
CA ASP A 59 12.99 -12.89 11.07
C ASP A 59 14.52 -12.92 11.37
N GLU A 60 15.16 -11.74 11.48
CA GLU A 60 16.52 -11.57 12.02
C GLU A 60 16.47 -11.14 13.50
#